data_AF-A0A1I7W6T5-F1
#
_entry.id   AF-A0A1I7W6T5-F1
#
_cell.length_a   1.000
_cell.length_b   1.000
_cell.length_c   1.000
_cell.angle_alpha   90.00
_cell.angle_beta   90.00
_cell.angle_gamma   90.00
#
_symmetry.space_group_name_H-M   'P 1'
#
loop_
_entity.id
_entity.type
_entity.pdbx_description
1 polymer ?
#
loop_
_entity_poly.entity_id
_entity_poly.type
_entity_poly.pdbx_seq_one_letter_code
_entity_poly.pdbx_strand_id
1 'polypeptide(L)' 'MKDQAISLTTDIWTNKSGKISLLAISAHFVNKEWCRKNIIIAAKHFVRRHTGEEMTARIEKTLEEMSVTDI' A
#
# COMPACT_ATOMS: atom_id res chain seq x y z
N MET A 1 -1.10 -22.59 -14.45
CA MET A 1 -0.32 -21.99 -13.35
C MET A 1 -1.34 -21.40 -12.40
N LYS A 2 -1.36 -21.75 -11.11
CA LYS A 2 -2.21 -21.03 -10.15
C LYS A 2 -1.77 -19.58 -10.13
N ASP A 3 -2.74 -18.67 -10.16
CA ASP A 3 -2.49 -17.23 -10.03
C ASP A 3 -1.61 -17.00 -8.79
N GLN A 4 -0.51 -16.27 -8.95
CA GLN A 4 0.36 -15.94 -7.82
C GLN A 4 -0.41 -14.97 -6.93
N ALA A 5 -0.74 -15.40 -5.71
CA ALA A 5 -1.39 -14.54 -4.74
C ALA A 5 -0.43 -13.40 -4.35
N ILE A 6 -0.89 -12.16 -4.51
CA ILE A 6 -0.20 -10.96 -4.04
C ILE A 6 -0.90 -10.51 -2.76
N SER A 7 -0.14 -10.36 -1.68
CA SER A 7 -0.64 -9.74 -0.45
C SER A 7 -0.22 -8.28 -0.42
N LEU A 8 -1.19 -7.39 -0.28
CA LEU A 8 -0.91 -5.99 0.01
C LEU A 8 -0.95 -5.76 1.51
N THR A 9 0.00 -4.95 1.99
CA THR A 9 -0.01 -4.48 3.37
C THR A 9 0.12 -2.96 3.38
N THR A 10 -0.59 -2.33 4.29
CA THR A 10 -0.51 -0.88 4.51
C THR A 10 -0.02 -0.58 5.91
N ASP A 11 0.91 0.34 6.03
CA ASP A 11 1.25 0.97 7.30
C ASP A 11 0.79 2.43 7.27
N ILE A 12 -0.10 2.79 8.20
CA ILE A 12 -0.70 4.12 8.28
C ILE A 12 -0.53 4.62 9.70
N TRP A 13 0.20 5.72 9.86
CA TRP A 13 0.49 6.28 11.18
C TRP A 13 0.56 7.80 11.15
N THR A 14 0.45 8.39 12.35
CA THR A 14 0.64 9.82 12.57
C THR A 14 1.96 10.07 13.30
N ASN A 15 2.87 10.79 12.67
CA ASN A 15 4.02 11.36 13.34
C ASN A 15 3.60 12.64 14.08
N LYS A 16 3.40 12.52 15.40
CA LYS A 16 2.97 13.64 16.26
C LYS A 16 3.98 14.79 16.27
N SER A 17 5.28 14.48 16.28
CA SER A 17 6.34 15.50 16.30
C SER A 17 6.40 16.27 14.98
N GLY A 18 6.23 15.57 13.86
CA GLY A 18 6.17 16.18 12.53
C GLY A 18 4.82 16.79 12.17
N LYS A 19 3.77 16.54 12.96
CA LYS A 19 2.36 16.87 12.65
C LYS A 19 1.94 16.40 11.24
N ILE A 20 2.46 15.25 10.82
CA ILE A 20 2.14 14.63 9.53
C ILE A 20 1.58 13.23 9.74
N SER A 21 0.63 12.86 8.90
CA SER A 21 0.18 11.48 8.75
C SER A 21 0.79 10.89 7.49
N LEU A 22 1.10 9.60 7.52
CA LEU A 22 1.83 8.88 6.50
C LEU A 22 1.10 7.59 6.13
N LEU A 23 1.23 7.20 4.86
CA LEU A 23 0.73 5.95 4.29
C LEU A 23 1.88 5.30 3.52
N ALA A 24 2.19 4.06 3.88
CA ALA A 24 3.03 3.17 3.09
C ALA A 24 2.20 1.98 2.59
N ILE A 25 2.40 1.60 1.33
CA ILE A 25 1.81 0.41 0.72
C ILE A 25 2.94 -0.48 0.22
N SER A 26 2.91 -1.76 0.58
CA SER A 26 3.85 -2.76 0.06
C SER A 26 3.15 -4.02 -0.42
N ALA A 27 3.74 -4.65 -1.43
CA ALA A 27 3.31 -5.93 -1.98
C ALA A 27 4.28 -7.05 -1.59
N HIS A 28 3.71 -8.19 -1.23
CA HIS A 28 4.43 -9.39 -0.84
C HIS A 28 3.92 -10.57 -1.66
N PHE A 29 4.83 -11.28 -2.30
CA PHE A 29 4.51 -12.47 -3.09
C PHE A 29 5.74 -13.37 -3.25
N VAL A 30 5.53 -14.60 -3.71
CA VAL A 30 6.60 -15.51 -4.13
C VAL A 30 6.62 -15.54 -5.65
N ASN A 31 7.75 -15.20 -6.28
CA ASN A 31 7.87 -15.18 -7.73
C ASN A 31 8.02 -16.60 -8.32
N LYS A 32 8.13 -16.72 -9.66
CA LYS A 32 8.17 -18.02 -10.35
C LYS A 32 9.43 -18.82 -10.01
N GLU A 33 10.49 -18.14 -9.63
CA GLU A 33 11.76 -18.69 -9.15
C GLU A 33 11.72 -19.07 -7.66
N TRP A 34 10.53 -19.14 -7.06
CA TRP A 34 10.33 -19.48 -5.65
C TRP A 34 11.03 -18.54 -4.66
N CYS A 35 11.27 -17.29 -5.09
CA CYS A 35 11.88 -16.26 -4.25
C CYS A 35 10.81 -15.32 -3.70
N ARG A 36 10.85 -15.09 -2.39
CA ARG A 36 10.01 -14.07 -1.75
C ARG A 36 10.41 -12.67 -2.25
N LYS A 37 9.43 -11.90 -2.70
CA LYS A 37 9.54 -10.49 -3.06
C LYS A 37 8.78 -9.65 -2.04
N ASN A 38 9.39 -8.53 -1.66
CA ASN A 38 8.79 -7.47 -0.87
C ASN A 38 9.09 -6.16 -1.62
N ILE A 39 8.04 -5.50 -2.09
CA ILE A 39 8.14 -4.29 -2.93
C ILE A 39 7.39 -3.17 -2.23
N ILE A 40 8.07 -2.06 -1.96
CA ILE A 40 7.41 -0.81 -1.54
C ILE A 40 6.78 -0.20 -2.80
N ILE A 41 5.45 -0.15 -2.84
CA ILE A 41 4.70 0.45 -3.95
C ILE A 41 4.70 1.97 -3.79
N ALA A 42 4.40 2.45 -2.59
CA ALA A 42 4.31 3.87 -2.30
C ALA A 42 4.60 4.19 -0.83
N ALA A 43 5.16 5.36 -0.59
CA ALA A 43 5.25 6.01 0.71
C ALA A 43 4.91 7.49 0.55
N LYS A 44 3.79 7.94 1.13
CA LYS A 44 3.19 9.26 0.85
C LYS A 44 2.59 9.88 2.11
N HIS A 45 2.38 11.20 2.08
CA HIS A 45 1.61 11.91 3.11
C HIS A 45 0.12 11.56 3.02
N PHE A 46 -0.49 11.26 4.17
CA PHE A 46 -1.91 11.00 4.35
C PHE A 46 -2.60 12.24 4.91
N VAL A 47 -3.06 13.15 4.06
CA VAL A 47 -3.62 14.46 4.47
C VAL A 47 -5.16 14.40 4.64
N ARG A 48 -5.65 13.43 5.42
CA ARG A 48 -7.08 13.17 5.68
C ARG A 48 -7.31 12.60 7.08
N ARG A 49 -8.57 12.49 7.50
CA ARG A 49 -8.94 11.79 8.74
C ARG A 49 -8.73 10.28 8.55
N HIS A 50 -8.29 9.59 9.60
CA HIS A 50 -8.07 8.14 9.56
C HIS A 50 -9.41 7.40 9.79
N THR A 51 -10.42 7.66 8.96
CA THR A 51 -11.64 6.86 8.92
C THR A 51 -11.46 5.72 7.92
N GLY A 52 -12.26 4.65 8.03
CA GLY A 52 -12.17 3.52 7.10
C GLY A 52 -12.37 3.95 5.65
N GLU A 53 -13.34 4.84 5.40
CA GLU A 53 -13.68 5.33 4.07
C GLU A 53 -12.54 6.13 3.44
N GLU A 54 -11.95 7.07 4.19
CA GLU A 54 -10.83 7.89 3.71
C GLU A 54 -9.55 7.05 3.51
N MET A 55 -9.32 6.04 4.37
CA MET A 55 -8.22 5.10 4.21
C MET A 55 -8.38 4.29 2.93
N THR A 56 -9.54 3.67 2.71
CA THR A 56 -9.85 2.89 1.49
C THR A 56 -9.69 3.75 0.24
N ALA A 57 -10.35 4.90 0.17
CA ALA A 57 -10.29 5.79 -0.99
C ALA A 57 -8.85 6.24 -1.30
N ARG A 58 -8.05 6.47 -0.26
CA ARG A 58 -6.64 6.87 -0.45
C ARG A 58 -5.75 5.72 -0.87
N ILE A 59 -6.00 4.50 -0.38
CA ILE A 59 -5.26 3.29 -0.79
C ILE A 59 -5.53 3.01 -2.27
N GLU A 60 -6.80 2.96 -2.68
CA GLU A 60 -7.22 2.72 -4.06
C GLU A 60 -6.62 3.75 -5.03
N LYS A 61 -6.77 5.04 -4.71
CA LYS A 61 -6.16 6.11 -5.50
C LYS A 61 -4.64 5.99 -5.60
N THR A 62 -3.98 5.59 -4.51
CA THR A 62 -2.52 5.45 -4.50
C THR A 62 -2.06 4.29 -5.39
N LEU A 63 -2.82 3.19 -5.43
CA LEU A 63 -2.54 2.05 -6.30
C LEU A 63 -2.77 2.41 -7.78
N GLU A 64 -3.87 3.12 -8.08
CA GLU A 64 -4.16 3.64 -9.42
C GLU A 64 -3.06 4.58 -9.92
N GLU A 65 -2.60 5.53 -9.09
CA GLU A 65 -1.46 6.43 -9.39
C GLU A 65 -0.15 5.69 -9.69
N MET A 66 0.00 4.45 -9.20
CA MET A 66 1.17 3.60 -9.41
C MET A 66 0.96 2.57 -10.53
N SER A 67 -0.13 2.68 -11.29
CA SER A 67 -0.56 1.75 -12.33
C SER A 67 -0.72 0.31 -11.84
N VAL A 68 -0.96 0.11 -10.55
CA VAL A 68 -1.34 -1.19 -9.99
C VAL A 68 -2.86 -1.29 -10.11
N THR A 69 -3.30 -1.94 -11.19
CA THR A 69 -4.71 -2.09 -11.58
C THR A 69 -5.09 -3.58 -11.53
N ASP A 70 -6.39 -3.87 -11.42
CA ASP A 70 -6.95 -5.23 -11.43
C ASP A 70 -6.41 -6.18 -10.33
N ILE A 71 -6.35 -5.68 -9.08
CA ILE A 71 -5.98 -6.47 -7.88
C ILE A 71 -7.20 -7.15 -7.26
#